data_AF-A0A661QV63-F1
#
_entry.id   AF-A0A661QV63-F1
#
_cell.length_a   1.000
_cell.length_b   1.000
_cell.length_c   1.000
_cell.angle_alpha   90.00
_cell.angle_beta   90.00
_cell.angle_gamma   90.00
#
_symmetry.space_group_name_H-M   'P 1'
#
loop_
_entity.id
_entity.type
_entity.pdbx_description
1 polymer ?
#
loop_
_entity_poly.entity_id
_entity_poly.type
_entity_poly.pdbx_seq_one_letter_code
_entity_poly.pdbx_strand_id
1 'polypeptide(L)'
;MTNMTKYLQPTPIINSDHPDIVSYARTAAGKARDPVERAVMLYYAVRDGIWYDPYYPFYKPEHYKASNVLKAGRGYCVSKASLLCALARVCDIPSRVGFATVRNHLVSKELLEYLGTDLFVYHGYTEFFLEGK
;
A
#
# COMPACT_ATOMS: atom_id res chain seq x y z
N MET A 1 -2.31 25.83 8.67
CA MET A 1 -2.82 24.45 8.71
C MET A 1 -2.54 23.80 7.37
N THR A 2 -1.78 22.72 7.35
CA THR A 2 -1.45 22.01 6.09
C THR A 2 -2.73 21.36 5.56
N ASN A 3 -3.18 21.72 4.36
CA ASN A 3 -4.41 21.18 3.79
C ASN A 3 -4.20 19.71 3.35
N MET A 4 -4.69 18.77 4.16
CA MET A 4 -4.55 17.33 3.94
C MET A 4 -5.68 16.70 3.13
N THR A 5 -6.72 17.47 2.76
CA THR A 5 -7.92 16.97 2.08
C THR A 5 -7.61 16.19 0.80
N LYS A 6 -6.61 16.63 0.03
CA LYS A 6 -6.16 15.94 -1.19
C LYS A 6 -5.72 14.49 -0.93
N TYR A 7 -5.14 14.21 0.24
CA TYR A 7 -4.62 12.89 0.62
C TYR A 7 -5.70 11.97 1.21
N LEU A 8 -6.95 12.43 1.28
CA LEU A 8 -8.13 11.62 1.60
C LEU A 8 -8.92 11.24 0.35
N GLN A 9 -8.73 11.95 -0.76
CA GLN A 9 -9.50 11.73 -1.99
C GLN A 9 -9.06 10.45 -2.73
N PRO A 10 -9.99 9.74 -3.38
CA PRO A 10 -9.64 8.63 -4.26
C PRO A 10 -8.88 9.11 -5.50
N THR A 11 -8.13 8.21 -6.12
CA THR A 11 -7.53 8.39 -7.46
C THR A 11 -7.78 7.15 -8.31
N PRO A 12 -7.47 7.17 -9.63
CA PRO A 12 -7.63 5.97 -10.47
C PRO A 12 -6.85 4.74 -9.99
N ILE A 13 -5.73 4.94 -9.29
CA ILE A 13 -4.87 3.89 -8.73
C ILE A 13 -5.22 3.62 -7.26
N ILE A 14 -5.34 4.68 -6.47
CA ILE A 14 -5.65 4.62 -5.03
C ILE A 14 -7.16 4.84 -4.90
N ASN A 15 -7.93 3.89 -5.46
CA ASN A 15 -9.37 3.99 -5.59
C ASN A 15 -10.09 3.61 -4.30
N SER A 16 -9.93 4.45 -3.28
CA SER A 16 -10.49 4.28 -1.93
C SER A 16 -12.03 4.34 -1.87
N ASP A 17 -12.67 4.75 -2.94
CA ASP A 17 -14.12 4.76 -3.14
C ASP A 17 -14.68 3.41 -3.62
N HIS A 18 -13.83 2.46 -4.00
CA HIS A 18 -14.28 1.15 -4.47
C HIS A 18 -14.94 0.35 -3.34
N PRO A 19 -16.12 -0.28 -3.55
CA PRO A 19 -16.85 -0.99 -2.50
C PRO A 19 -16.03 -2.04 -1.75
N ASP A 20 -15.26 -2.86 -2.46
CA ASP A 20 -14.40 -3.89 -1.83
C ASP A 20 -13.30 -3.27 -0.94
N ILE A 21 -12.75 -2.13 -1.35
CA ILE A 21 -11.74 -1.41 -0.56
C ILE A 21 -12.38 -0.84 0.70
N VAL A 22 -13.57 -0.25 0.58
CA VAL A 22 -14.34 0.28 1.71
C VAL A 22 -14.66 -0.84 2.71
N SER A 23 -15.16 -1.97 2.20
CA SER A 23 -15.52 -3.13 3.02
C SER A 23 -14.28 -3.69 3.74
N TYR A 24 -13.20 -3.95 2.99
CA TYR A 24 -11.99 -4.53 3.55
C TYR A 24 -11.35 -3.61 4.60
N ALA A 25 -11.27 -2.31 4.36
CA ALA A 25 -10.72 -1.36 5.33
C ALA A 25 -11.50 -1.34 6.64
N ARG A 26 -12.84 -1.34 6.56
CA ARG A 26 -13.72 -1.35 7.75
C ARG A 26 -13.58 -2.65 8.54
N THR A 27 -13.49 -3.79 7.86
CA THR A 27 -13.24 -5.08 8.51
C THR A 27 -11.87 -5.12 9.16
N ALA A 28 -10.82 -4.70 8.43
CA ALA A 28 -9.44 -4.73 8.90
C ALA A 28 -9.19 -3.79 10.09
N ALA A 29 -9.77 -2.59 10.09
CA ALA A 29 -9.67 -1.65 11.20
C ALA A 29 -10.52 -2.04 12.43
N GLY A 30 -11.46 -2.98 12.27
CA GLY A 30 -12.28 -3.48 13.37
C GLY A 30 -13.04 -2.38 14.12
N LYS A 31 -12.91 -2.39 15.46
CA LYS A 31 -13.54 -1.40 16.36
C LYS A 31 -12.56 -0.34 16.87
N ALA A 32 -11.33 -0.32 16.36
CA ALA A 32 -10.30 0.64 16.78
C ALA A 32 -10.79 2.07 16.54
N ARG A 33 -10.70 2.91 17.58
CA ARG A 33 -11.11 4.32 17.52
C ARG A 33 -9.92 5.24 17.33
N ASP A 34 -8.75 4.82 17.82
CA ASP A 34 -7.52 5.57 17.69
C ASP A 34 -6.98 5.46 16.24
N PRO A 35 -6.66 6.58 15.57
CA PRO A 35 -6.11 6.56 14.21
C PRO A 35 -4.80 5.78 14.09
N VAL A 36 -3.95 5.79 15.13
CA VAL A 36 -2.67 5.05 15.12
C VAL A 36 -2.93 3.54 15.20
N GLU A 37 -3.81 3.11 16.11
CA GLU A 37 -4.25 1.71 16.20
C GLU A 37 -4.84 1.23 14.86
N ARG A 38 -5.73 2.02 14.24
CA ARG A 38 -6.29 1.71 12.92
C ARG A 38 -5.20 1.56 11.87
N ALA A 39 -4.24 2.49 11.80
CA ALA A 39 -3.13 2.43 10.86
C ALA A 39 -2.30 1.14 11.01
N VAL A 40 -2.01 0.74 12.25
CA VAL A 40 -1.29 -0.50 12.56
C VAL A 40 -2.08 -1.74 12.11
N MET A 41 -3.39 -1.79 12.39
CA MET A 41 -4.23 -2.91 11.95
C MET A 41 -4.29 -3.01 10.42
N LEU A 42 -4.46 -1.89 9.72
CA LEU A 42 -4.43 -1.86 8.26
C LEU A 42 -3.08 -2.30 7.69
N TYR A 43 -1.98 -1.87 8.32
CA TYR A 43 -0.64 -2.30 7.95
C TYR A 43 -0.49 -3.82 8.06
N TYR A 44 -0.91 -4.43 9.18
CA TYR A 44 -0.86 -5.88 9.34
C TYR A 44 -1.77 -6.62 8.38
N ALA A 45 -2.98 -6.11 8.12
CA ALA A 45 -3.87 -6.69 7.13
C ALA A 45 -3.22 -6.75 5.73
N VAL A 46 -2.54 -5.69 5.30
CA VAL A 46 -1.84 -5.68 4.00
C VAL A 46 -0.54 -6.47 4.04
N ARG A 47 0.24 -6.38 5.12
CA ARG A 47 1.53 -7.08 5.26
C ARG A 47 1.31 -8.59 5.20
N ASP A 48 0.38 -9.09 6.00
CA ASP A 48 0.17 -10.52 6.26
C ASP A 48 -0.91 -11.13 5.36
N GLY A 49 -1.92 -10.35 4.97
CA GLY A 49 -3.03 -10.83 4.15
C GLY A 49 -2.81 -10.77 2.64
N ILE A 50 -1.78 -10.04 2.17
CA ILE A 50 -1.46 -9.92 0.74
C ILE A 50 -0.09 -10.54 0.49
N TRP A 51 -0.04 -11.61 -0.30
CA TRP A 51 1.20 -12.32 -0.58
C TRP A 51 2.23 -11.42 -1.28
N TYR A 52 3.49 -11.46 -0.84
CA TYR A 52 4.56 -10.72 -1.50
C TYR A 52 5.06 -11.50 -2.72
N ASP A 53 4.86 -10.94 -3.91
CA ASP A 53 5.24 -11.52 -5.18
C ASP A 53 6.05 -10.53 -6.01
N PRO A 54 7.40 -10.67 -6.09
CA PRO A 54 8.24 -9.78 -6.88
C PRO A 54 8.06 -9.94 -8.39
N TYR A 55 7.38 -11.00 -8.84
CA TYR A 55 7.10 -11.27 -10.26
C TYR A 55 5.69 -10.83 -10.68
N TYR A 56 4.95 -10.17 -9.78
CA TYR A 56 3.63 -9.65 -10.08
C TYR A 56 3.72 -8.62 -11.25
N PRO A 57 2.76 -8.63 -12.19
CA PRO A 57 2.77 -7.71 -13.32
C PRO A 57 2.88 -6.24 -12.88
N PHE A 58 3.67 -5.42 -13.59
CA PHE A 58 3.91 -4.01 -13.22
C PHE A 58 3.92 -3.04 -14.41
N TYR A 59 3.56 -3.52 -15.60
CA TYR A 59 3.65 -2.76 -16.86
C TYR A 59 2.37 -2.01 -17.26
N LYS A 60 1.32 -2.04 -16.42
CA LYS A 60 0.05 -1.32 -16.66
C LYS A 60 -0.49 -0.66 -15.40
N PRO A 61 -1.21 0.48 -15.50
CA PRO A 61 -1.90 1.12 -14.38
C PRO A 61 -2.74 0.14 -13.53
N GLU A 62 -3.43 -0.80 -14.18
CA GLU A 62 -4.37 -1.72 -13.54
C GLU A 62 -3.69 -2.66 -12.54
N HIS A 63 -2.39 -2.91 -12.68
CA HIS A 63 -1.64 -3.73 -11.74
C HIS A 63 -1.39 -3.03 -10.40
N TYR A 64 -1.44 -1.70 -10.39
CA TYR A 64 -1.27 -0.90 -9.19
C TYR A 64 -2.59 -0.53 -8.53
N LYS A 65 -3.71 -0.66 -9.26
CA LYS A 65 -5.04 -0.27 -8.77
C LYS A 65 -5.39 -1.04 -7.50
N ALA A 66 -5.64 -0.34 -6.40
CA ALA A 66 -5.81 -0.94 -5.07
C ALA A 66 -6.85 -2.07 -5.06
N SER A 67 -8.01 -1.86 -5.69
CA SER A 67 -9.04 -2.90 -5.79
C SER A 67 -8.59 -4.17 -6.52
N ASN A 68 -7.74 -4.03 -7.54
CA ASN A 68 -7.19 -5.16 -8.29
C ASN A 68 -6.14 -5.90 -7.45
N VAL A 69 -5.31 -5.17 -6.70
CA VAL A 69 -4.32 -5.76 -5.78
C VAL A 69 -5.04 -6.55 -4.68
N LEU A 70 -6.09 -5.98 -4.09
CA LEU A 70 -6.91 -6.67 -3.10
C LEU A 70 -7.52 -7.94 -3.69
N LYS A 71 -8.13 -7.86 -4.88
CA LYS A 71 -8.71 -9.01 -5.57
C LYS A 71 -7.68 -10.09 -5.91
N ALA A 72 -6.47 -9.70 -6.30
CA ALA A 72 -5.39 -10.62 -6.65
C ALA A 72 -4.81 -11.34 -5.41
N GLY A 73 -4.93 -10.76 -4.22
CA GLY A 73 -4.37 -11.30 -2.98
C GLY A 73 -2.84 -11.37 -2.96
N ARG A 74 -2.17 -10.75 -3.94
CA ARG A 74 -0.71 -10.71 -4.06
C ARG A 74 -0.22 -9.44 -4.75
N GLY A 75 1.05 -9.12 -4.54
CA GLY A 75 1.74 -8.03 -5.23
C GLY A 75 3.10 -7.75 -4.61
N TYR A 76 3.77 -6.71 -5.09
CA TYR A 76 5.09 -6.29 -4.58
C TYR A 76 4.98 -4.95 -3.85
N CYS A 77 6.12 -4.36 -3.48
CA CYS A 77 6.16 -3.16 -2.63
C CYS A 77 5.25 -2.02 -3.12
N VAL A 78 5.28 -1.66 -4.41
CA VAL A 78 4.50 -0.52 -4.94
C VAL A 78 3.00 -0.81 -4.96
N SER A 79 2.59 -1.98 -5.43
CA SER A 79 1.17 -2.35 -5.48
C SER A 79 0.58 -2.54 -4.08
N LYS A 80 1.36 -3.11 -3.14
CA LYS A 80 0.96 -3.20 -1.72
C LYS A 80 0.87 -1.82 -1.06
N ALA A 81 1.78 -0.89 -1.38
CA ALA A 81 1.70 0.49 -0.90
C ALA A 81 0.45 1.22 -1.41
N SER A 82 0.09 1.03 -2.69
CA SER A 82 -1.16 1.56 -3.26
C SER A 82 -2.39 1.06 -2.48
N LEU A 83 -2.46 -0.25 -2.22
CA LEU A 83 -3.56 -0.84 -1.44
C LEU A 83 -3.61 -0.26 -0.02
N LEU A 84 -2.49 -0.25 0.70
CA LEU A 84 -2.44 0.27 2.07
C LEU A 84 -2.86 1.75 2.14
N CYS A 85 -2.42 2.56 1.18
CA CYS A 85 -2.84 3.95 1.07
C CYS A 85 -4.35 4.08 0.84
N ALA A 86 -4.95 3.25 -0.03
CA ALA A 86 -6.39 3.29 -0.28
C ALA A 86 -7.20 2.91 0.98
N LEU A 87 -6.77 1.90 1.72
CA LEU A 87 -7.42 1.48 2.97
C LEU A 87 -7.34 2.55 4.06
N ALA A 88 -6.19 3.23 4.17
CA ALA A 88 -6.01 4.32 5.12
C ALA A 88 -6.96 5.49 4.84
N ARG A 89 -7.17 5.84 3.55
CA ARG A 89 -8.11 6.90 3.15
C ARG A 89 -9.55 6.60 3.53
N VAL A 90 -10.00 5.34 3.42
CA VAL A 90 -11.32 4.92 3.91
C VAL A 90 -11.46 5.15 5.41
N CYS A 91 -10.34 5.07 6.13
CA CYS A 91 -10.29 5.24 7.56
C CYS A 91 -10.06 6.68 8.02
N ASP A 92 -10.23 7.66 7.14
CA ASP A 92 -9.98 9.08 7.38
C ASP A 92 -8.54 9.39 7.80
N ILE A 93 -7.58 8.56 7.37
CA ILE A 93 -6.15 8.76 7.58
C ILE A 93 -5.54 9.32 6.29
N PRO A 94 -5.14 10.61 6.26
CA PRO A 94 -4.49 11.17 5.09
C PRO A 94 -3.21 10.40 4.78
N SER A 95 -3.07 9.97 3.54
CA SER A 95 -1.98 9.08 3.16
C SER A 95 -1.49 9.30 1.73
N ARG A 96 -0.20 9.01 1.54
CA ARG A 96 0.45 9.07 0.22
C ARG A 96 1.39 7.89 0.03
N VAL A 97 1.64 7.57 -1.24
CA VAL A 97 2.70 6.64 -1.62
C VAL A 97 3.99 7.43 -1.79
N GLY A 98 5.07 6.91 -1.20
CA GLY A 98 6.43 7.39 -1.39
C GLY A 98 7.27 6.35 -2.12
N PHE A 99 8.39 6.80 -2.69
CA PHE A 99 9.35 5.94 -3.37
C PHE A 99 10.75 6.22 -2.86
N ALA A 100 11.51 5.16 -2.61
CA ALA A 100 12.91 5.23 -2.22
C ALA A 100 13.73 4.20 -2.98
N THR A 101 15.04 4.44 -3.10
CA THR A 101 15.97 3.39 -3.52
C THR A 101 16.48 2.69 -2.28
N VAL A 102 16.30 1.37 -2.21
CA VAL A 102 16.82 0.56 -1.11
C VAL A 102 17.82 -0.45 -1.64
N ARG A 103 18.87 -0.71 -0.86
CA ARG A 103 19.80 -1.81 -1.13
C ARG A 103 19.40 -2.99 -0.25
N ASN A 104 19.09 -4.13 -0.87
CA ASN A 104 18.72 -5.32 -0.12
C ASN A 104 19.86 -6.34 -0.20
N HIS A 105 20.48 -6.61 0.96
CA HIS A 105 21.59 -7.55 1.08
C HIS A 105 21.13 -9.01 1.31
N LEU A 106 19.82 -9.25 1.41
CA LEU A 106 19.22 -10.55 1.74
C LEU A 106 18.35 -11.11 0.59
N VAL A 107 18.64 -10.70 -0.64
CA VAL A 107 17.89 -11.11 -1.84
C VAL A 107 18.33 -12.50 -2.26
N SER A 108 17.37 -13.34 -2.68
CA SER A 108 17.71 -14.66 -3.24
C SER A 108 18.48 -14.50 -4.55
N LYS A 109 19.27 -15.51 -4.93
CA LYS A 109 20.05 -15.46 -6.17
C LYS A 109 19.17 -15.31 -7.40
N GLU A 110 18.03 -16.00 -7.42
CA GLU A 110 17.06 -15.98 -8.52
C GLU A 110 16.47 -14.58 -8.71
N LEU A 111 16.15 -13.89 -7.61
CA LEU A 111 15.62 -12.52 -7.67
C LEU A 111 16.71 -11.51 -8.05
N LEU A 112 17.95 -11.71 -7.60
CA LEU A 112 19.12 -10.93 -8.04
C LEU A 112 19.37 -11.07 -9.55
N GLU A 113 19.31 -12.30 -10.08
CA GLU A 113 19.46 -12.58 -11.51
C GLU A 113 18.32 -11.96 -12.32
N TYR A 114 17.09 -12.04 -11.82
CA TYR A 114 15.93 -11.43 -12.47
C TYR A 114 16.00 -9.88 -12.49
N LEU A 115 16.40 -9.27 -11.38
CA LEU A 115 16.50 -7.80 -11.26
C LEU A 115 17.79 -7.24 -11.88
N GLY A 116 18.83 -8.07 -12.02
CA GLY A 116 20.15 -7.68 -12.51
C GLY A 116 20.96 -6.81 -11.52
N THR A 117 20.44 -6.56 -10.31
CA THR A 117 21.08 -5.70 -9.30
C THR A 117 20.56 -5.98 -7.88
N ASP A 118 21.33 -5.61 -6.86
CA ASP A 118 20.92 -5.56 -5.44
C ASP A 118 20.26 -4.21 -5.06
N LEU A 119 20.16 -3.28 -6.02
CA LEU A 119 19.50 -1.99 -5.90
C LEU A 119 18.02 -2.11 -6.32
N PHE A 120 17.13 -1.96 -5.35
CA PHE A 120 15.69 -1.94 -5.57
C PHE A 120 15.29 -0.50 -5.81
N VAL A 121 15.45 -0.07 -7.06
CA VAL A 121 15.07 1.28 -7.51
C VAL A 121 13.53 1.39 -7.48
N TYR A 122 13.01 2.48 -6.91
CA TYR A 122 11.57 2.71 -6.70
C TYR A 122 10.86 1.71 -5.78
N HIS A 123 11.46 1.39 -4.63
CA HIS A 123 10.74 0.73 -3.54
C HIS A 123 9.58 1.60 -3.05
N GLY A 124 8.35 1.08 -3.15
CA GLY A 124 7.14 1.77 -2.74
C GLY A 124 6.85 1.59 -1.26
N TYR A 125 6.53 2.68 -0.57
CA TYR A 125 6.05 2.69 0.81
C TYR A 125 4.85 3.62 0.96
N THR A 126 4.13 3.52 2.09
CA THR A 126 3.01 4.42 2.41
C THR A 126 3.36 5.28 3.60
N GLU A 127 3.10 6.57 3.50
CA GLU A 127 3.13 7.50 4.62
C GLU A 127 1.71 7.77 5.10
N PHE A 128 1.54 7.77 6.42
CA PHE A 128 0.32 8.16 7.11
C PHE A 128 0.57 9.45 7.85
N PHE A 129 -0.36 10.39 7.76
CA PHE A 129 -0.36 11.58 8.60
C PHE A 129 -1.14 11.31 9.87
N LEU A 130 -0.45 11.19 11.00
CA LEU A 130 -1.00 10.81 12.29
C LEU A 130 -0.47 11.77 13.35
N GLU A 131 -1.33 12.25 14.25
CA GLU A 131 -0.91 13.13 15.35
C GLU A 131 -0.10 14.38 14.92
N GLY A 132 -0.34 14.88 13.71
CA GLY A 132 0.33 16.07 13.17
C GLY A 132 1.67 15.82 12.48
N LYS A 133 2.06 14.57 12.23
CA LYS A 133 3.31 14.16 11.58
C LYS A 133 3.11 13.06 10.55
#